data_AF-A0AAJ1X2I9-F1
#
_entry.id   AF-A0AAJ1X2I9-F1
#
_cell.length_a   1.000
_cell.length_b   1.000
_cell.length_c   1.000
_cell.angle_alpha   90.00
_cell.angle_beta   90.00
_cell.angle_gamma   90.00
#
_symmetry.space_group_name_H-M   'P 1'
#
loop_
_entity.id
_entity.type
_entity.pdbx_description
1 polymer ?
#
loop_
_entity_poly.entity_id
_entity_poly.type
_entity_poly.pdbx_seq_one_letter_code
_entity_poly.pdbx_strand_id
1 'polypeptide(L)'
;MTCGTRDLPEGGRYGVSVVTSSRARTGTRVLAAAAVALLGGALLAGCDADPRTAATAGDATLTVDRLDAATAAYCDYVAEVGVEAVPRAIVRTGLTELWLYDAALTEAAGPDALDPPPAADEIAREMQAAGADADVASFTVRLLTVSNALSDPTVGQVASTTLGDLDVTVNPAVGSYADGAVATGGDGVSVAASDTALGATFSIDDPPTPEEVAALPAAQRCGSAG
;
A
#
# COMPACT_ATOMS: atom_id res chain seq x y z
N MET A 1 -8.19 17.42 -4.57
CA MET A 1 -9.48 16.70 -4.45
C MET A 1 -9.34 15.82 -3.23
N THR A 2 -10.03 16.14 -2.15
CA THR A 2 -10.04 15.38 -0.90
C THR A 2 -11.17 14.35 -0.97
N CYS A 3 -10.86 13.07 -0.74
CA CYS A 3 -11.87 12.04 -0.52
C CYS A 3 -12.69 12.41 0.73
N GLY A 4 -13.99 12.61 0.54
CA GLY A 4 -14.87 13.25 1.52
C GLY A 4 -15.01 12.45 2.82
N THR A 5 -14.75 13.13 3.93
CA THR A 5 -15.23 12.74 5.27
C THR A 5 -16.75 12.81 5.30
N ARG A 6 -17.39 11.77 5.86
CA ARG A 6 -18.83 11.79 6.16
C ARG A 6 -19.07 12.72 7.35
N ASP A 7 -19.70 13.87 7.08
CA ASP A 7 -20.26 14.75 8.11
C ASP A 7 -21.56 14.16 8.69
N LEU A 8 -21.68 14.19 10.02
CA LEU A 8 -22.89 13.91 10.80
C LEU A 8 -23.79 15.16 10.85
N PRO A 9 -25.12 15.03 11.01
CA PRO A 9 -26.03 16.17 10.88
C PRO A 9 -26.17 16.96 12.19
N GLU A 10 -25.78 18.25 12.18
CA GLU A 10 -26.16 19.22 13.19
C GLU A 10 -27.27 20.18 12.70
N GLY A 11 -28.37 20.19 13.45
CA GLY A 11 -29.06 21.42 13.90
C GLY A 11 -29.53 22.44 12.85
N GLY A 12 -30.81 22.38 12.50
CA GLY A 12 -31.46 23.39 11.66
C GLY A 12 -31.58 24.78 12.29
N ARG A 13 -31.83 25.77 11.42
CA ARG A 13 -32.59 27.00 11.70
C ARG A 13 -33.05 27.65 10.39
N TYR A 14 -34.21 28.27 10.50
CA TYR A 14 -35.08 28.82 9.46
C TYR A 14 -34.53 30.09 8.80
N GLY A 15 -34.87 30.30 7.52
CA GLY A 15 -34.69 31.57 6.82
C GLY A 15 -35.51 31.63 5.53
N VAL A 16 -36.64 32.33 5.57
CA VAL A 16 -37.54 32.61 4.45
C VAL A 16 -37.02 33.80 3.64
N SER A 17 -37.09 33.74 2.31
CA SER A 17 -37.24 34.92 1.44
C SER A 17 -37.92 34.58 0.12
N VAL A 18 -38.78 35.50 -0.31
CA VAL A 18 -39.87 35.35 -1.28
C VAL A 18 -39.55 36.13 -2.57
N VAL A 19 -39.71 35.45 -3.72
CA VAL A 19 -40.25 35.88 -5.04
C VAL A 19 -39.72 37.17 -5.70
N THR A 20 -39.31 37.06 -6.97
CA THR A 20 -39.99 37.73 -8.12
C THR A 20 -39.53 37.18 -9.47
N SER A 21 -40.50 37.12 -10.39
CA SER A 21 -40.42 36.54 -11.72
C SER A 21 -39.81 37.49 -12.74
N SER A 22 -39.20 36.96 -13.80
CA SER A 22 -39.35 37.56 -15.13
C SER A 22 -39.42 36.49 -16.21
N ARG A 23 -40.38 36.65 -17.11
CA ARG A 23 -40.71 35.78 -18.23
C ARG A 23 -40.53 36.62 -19.50
N ALA A 24 -39.66 36.23 -20.42
CA ALA A 24 -39.70 36.76 -21.79
C ALA A 24 -39.01 35.87 -22.84
N ARG A 25 -39.84 35.37 -23.74
CA ARG A 25 -39.69 35.24 -25.21
C ARG A 25 -38.71 34.23 -25.82
N THR A 26 -39.36 33.18 -26.32
CA THR A 26 -39.21 32.50 -27.61
C THR A 26 -38.49 33.29 -28.73
N GLY A 27 -37.50 32.64 -29.34
CA GLY A 27 -36.98 32.94 -30.67
C GLY A 27 -36.22 31.72 -31.21
N THR A 28 -36.69 31.14 -32.31
CA THR A 28 -36.14 29.93 -32.95
C THR A 28 -35.39 30.30 -34.23
N ARG A 29 -34.37 29.48 -34.57
CA ARG A 29 -33.55 29.41 -35.80
C ARG A 29 -32.29 30.30 -35.71
N VAL A 30 -31.07 29.84 -35.97
CA VAL A 30 -30.57 29.13 -37.17
C VAL A 30 -29.35 28.25 -36.82
N LEU A 31 -29.20 27.16 -37.57
CA LEU A 31 -28.06 26.23 -37.62
C LEU A 31 -26.69 26.91 -37.80
N ALA A 32 -25.70 26.48 -37.02
CA ALA A 32 -24.30 26.45 -37.45
C ALA A 32 -23.55 25.36 -36.67
N ALA A 33 -23.00 24.41 -37.41
CA ALA A 33 -22.15 23.34 -36.91
C ALA A 33 -20.85 23.92 -36.33
N ALA A 34 -20.52 23.51 -35.11
CA ALA A 34 -19.18 23.55 -34.52
C ALA A 34 -19.06 22.25 -33.71
N ALA A 35 -18.38 21.25 -34.27
CA ALA A 35 -16.98 20.95 -33.97
C ALA A 35 -16.82 20.36 -32.55
N VAL A 36 -16.75 19.02 -32.52
CA VAL A 36 -16.04 18.15 -31.57
C VAL A 36 -15.62 18.80 -30.25
N ALA A 37 -16.41 18.56 -29.20
CA ALA A 37 -15.96 18.66 -27.81
C ALA A 37 -16.48 17.42 -27.06
N LEU A 38 -15.84 16.27 -27.26
CA LEU A 38 -16.12 15.00 -26.59
C LEU A 38 -14.90 14.45 -25.83
N LEU A 39 -14.08 15.32 -25.23
CA LEU A 39 -12.86 14.91 -24.50
C LEU A 39 -12.71 15.63 -23.15
N GLY A 40 -13.74 15.62 -22.30
CA GLY A 40 -13.62 16.24 -20.99
C GLY A 40 -14.72 15.93 -19.99
N GLY A 41 -15.19 14.69 -19.92
CA GLY A 41 -16.39 14.37 -19.13
C GLY A 41 -16.44 12.99 -18.47
N ALA A 42 -15.30 12.41 -18.07
CA ALA A 42 -15.29 11.11 -17.38
C ALA A 42 -14.19 10.96 -16.29
N LEU A 43 -13.77 12.05 -15.62
CA LEU A 43 -12.79 11.99 -14.52
C LEU A 43 -13.41 11.90 -13.11
N LEU A 44 -14.70 11.56 -13.00
CA LEU A 44 -15.39 11.44 -11.70
C LEU A 44 -16.08 10.09 -11.50
N ALA A 45 -15.73 9.08 -12.29
CA ALA A 45 -16.24 7.73 -12.11
C ALA A 45 -15.12 6.82 -11.61
N GLY A 46 -15.13 6.56 -10.29
CA GLY A 46 -14.53 5.38 -9.66
C GLY A 46 -13.01 5.28 -9.72
N CYS A 47 -12.36 5.32 -8.55
CA CYS A 47 -11.00 4.83 -8.37
C CYS A 47 -10.96 3.32 -8.68
N ASP A 48 -10.91 2.93 -9.94
CA ASP A 48 -10.40 1.62 -10.32
C ASP A 48 -8.90 1.67 -10.02
N ALA A 49 -8.53 1.24 -8.80
CA ALA A 49 -7.15 0.99 -8.47
C ALA A 49 -6.58 0.07 -9.54
N ASP A 50 -5.52 0.50 -10.24
CA ASP A 50 -4.86 -0.32 -11.23
C ASP A 50 -4.50 -1.66 -10.56
N PRO A 51 -4.98 -2.81 -11.07
CA PRO A 51 -4.71 -4.11 -10.45
C PRO A 51 -3.21 -4.45 -10.39
N ARG A 52 -2.37 -3.72 -11.12
CA ARG A 52 -0.90 -3.85 -11.09
C ARG A 52 -0.23 -2.96 -10.04
N THR A 53 -0.96 -2.05 -9.41
CA THR A 53 -0.46 -1.20 -8.34
C THR A 53 -0.72 -1.87 -7.00
N ALA A 54 0.33 -2.06 -6.20
CA ALA A 54 0.25 -2.59 -4.85
C ALA A 54 -0.04 -1.48 -3.84
N ALA A 55 0.64 -0.34 -3.98
CA ALA A 55 0.42 0.83 -3.12
C ALA A 55 0.87 2.12 -3.83
N THR A 56 0.32 3.25 -3.41
CA THR A 56 0.76 4.60 -3.76
C THR A 56 0.96 5.42 -2.49
N ALA A 57 1.91 6.36 -2.52
CA ALA A 57 2.15 7.34 -1.46
C ALA A 57 2.60 8.65 -2.11
N GLY A 58 1.68 9.62 -2.23
CA GLY A 58 1.92 10.80 -3.07
C GLY A 58 2.14 10.40 -4.53
N ASP A 59 3.26 10.83 -5.11
CA ASP A 59 3.64 10.48 -6.50
C ASP A 59 4.36 9.12 -6.62
N ALA A 60 4.73 8.49 -5.50
CA ALA A 60 5.41 7.21 -5.49
C ALA A 60 4.42 6.07 -5.75
N THR A 61 4.85 5.06 -6.52
CA THR A 61 4.05 3.86 -6.85
C THR A 61 4.85 2.60 -6.63
N LEU A 62 4.28 1.65 -5.87
CA LEU A 62 4.74 0.28 -5.75
C LEU A 62 3.89 -0.62 -6.65
N THR A 63 4.52 -1.39 -7.52
CA THR A 63 3.81 -2.37 -8.35
C THR A 63 3.68 -3.72 -7.64
N VAL A 64 2.62 -4.47 -7.98
CA VAL A 64 2.37 -5.83 -7.51
C VAL A 64 3.54 -6.76 -7.87
N ASP A 65 4.03 -6.70 -9.11
CA ASP A 65 5.12 -7.56 -9.58
C ASP A 65 6.42 -7.32 -8.78
N ARG A 66 6.74 -6.05 -8.47
CA ARG A 66 7.94 -5.72 -7.69
C ARG A 66 7.81 -6.19 -6.24
N LEU A 67 6.64 -5.99 -5.65
CA LEU A 67 6.35 -6.47 -4.29
C LEU A 67 6.41 -8.01 -4.21
N ASP A 68 5.85 -8.72 -5.19
CA ASP A 68 5.85 -10.19 -5.22
C ASP A 68 7.26 -10.76 -5.43
N ALA A 69 8.07 -10.13 -6.28
CA ALA A 69 9.48 -10.47 -6.45
C ALA A 69 10.30 -10.23 -5.18
N ALA A 70 10.12 -9.08 -4.53
CA ALA A 70 10.78 -8.77 -3.25
C ALA A 70 10.37 -9.74 -2.14
N THR A 71 9.08 -10.08 -2.08
CA THR A 71 8.55 -11.09 -1.15
C THR A 71 9.21 -12.44 -1.41
N ALA A 72 9.30 -12.89 -2.67
CA ALA A 72 9.96 -14.14 -3.01
C ALA A 72 11.45 -14.14 -2.57
N ALA A 73 12.19 -13.10 -2.95
CA ALA A 73 13.60 -12.95 -2.60
C ALA A 73 13.84 -12.96 -1.08
N TYR A 74 13.01 -12.25 -0.32
CA TYR A 74 13.08 -12.27 1.13
C TYR A 74 12.76 -13.65 1.70
N CYS A 75 11.73 -14.33 1.19
CA CYS A 75 11.32 -15.65 1.65
C CYS A 75 12.37 -16.73 1.40
N ASP A 76 13.07 -16.68 0.27
CA ASP A 76 14.17 -17.57 -0.05
C ASP A 76 15.39 -17.28 0.85
N TYR A 77 15.72 -16.01 1.06
CA TYR A 77 16.77 -15.58 1.98
C TYR A 77 16.54 -16.09 3.41
N VAL A 78 15.34 -15.87 3.97
CA VAL A 78 15.04 -16.29 5.35
C VAL A 78 14.97 -17.81 5.52
N ALA A 79 14.65 -18.54 4.44
CA ALA A 79 14.73 -20.00 4.45
C ALA A 79 16.19 -20.50 4.51
N GLU A 80 17.11 -19.81 3.82
CA GLU A 80 18.54 -20.15 3.82
C GLU A 80 19.21 -19.85 5.17
N VAL A 81 18.87 -18.72 5.80
CA VAL A 81 19.43 -18.35 7.11
C VAL A 81 18.73 -19.04 8.30
N GLY A 82 17.75 -19.91 8.04
CA GLY A 82 17.10 -20.74 9.05
C GLY A 82 16.18 -19.99 10.01
N VAL A 83 15.51 -18.94 9.52
CA VAL A 83 14.49 -18.23 10.31
C VAL A 83 13.25 -19.11 10.43
N GLU A 84 12.58 -19.00 11.58
CA GLU A 84 11.30 -19.64 11.84
C GLU A 84 10.26 -19.27 10.77
N ALA A 85 9.41 -20.23 10.42
CA ALA A 85 8.43 -20.01 9.37
C ALA A 85 7.48 -18.87 9.73
N VAL A 86 7.19 -17.99 8.76
CA VAL A 86 6.18 -16.94 8.87
C VAL A 86 5.22 -17.00 7.67
N PRO A 87 3.95 -16.57 7.81
CA PRO A 87 3.06 -16.48 6.66
C PRO A 87 3.58 -15.47 5.63
N ARG A 88 3.59 -15.89 4.36
CA ARG A 88 4.01 -15.04 3.23
C ARG A 88 3.19 -13.75 3.11
N ALA A 89 1.92 -13.80 3.51
CA ALA A 89 1.05 -12.62 3.54
C ALA A 89 1.52 -11.55 4.54
N ILE A 90 2.06 -11.96 5.69
CA ILE A 90 2.64 -11.03 6.68
C ILE A 90 3.90 -10.39 6.11
N VAL A 91 4.78 -11.18 5.47
CA VAL A 91 5.98 -10.65 4.79
C VAL A 91 5.58 -9.63 3.73
N ARG A 92 4.63 -9.96 2.86
CA ARG A 92 4.15 -9.07 1.80
C ARG A 92 3.59 -7.75 2.37
N THR A 93 2.82 -7.83 3.45
CA THR A 93 2.24 -6.67 4.13
C THR A 93 3.32 -5.80 4.76
N GLY A 94 4.26 -6.40 5.49
CA GLY A 94 5.38 -5.71 6.11
C GLY A 94 6.29 -5.03 5.07
N LEU A 95 6.58 -5.68 3.94
CA LEU A 95 7.35 -5.05 2.85
C LEU A 95 6.60 -3.86 2.22
N THR A 96 5.27 -3.93 2.14
CA THR A 96 4.44 -2.81 1.66
C THR A 96 4.49 -1.64 2.64
N GLU A 97 4.37 -1.90 3.93
CA GLU A 97 4.48 -0.89 4.98
C GLU A 97 5.87 -0.25 5.01
N LEU A 98 6.94 -1.04 4.93
CA LEU A 98 8.31 -0.52 4.84
C LEU A 98 8.52 0.34 3.60
N TRP A 99 7.87 0.01 2.49
CA TRP A 99 7.90 0.83 1.28
C TRP A 99 7.17 2.17 1.46
N LEU A 100 6.05 2.20 2.17
CA LEU A 100 5.36 3.44 2.51
C LEU A 100 6.26 4.36 3.36
N TYR A 101 6.96 3.80 4.34
CA TYR A 101 7.94 4.57 5.13
C TYR A 101 9.15 5.01 4.29
N ASP A 102 9.63 4.21 3.33
CA ASP A 102 10.68 4.61 2.40
C ASP A 102 10.25 5.83 1.55
N ALA A 103 9.02 5.81 1.03
CA ALA A 103 8.45 6.92 0.28
C ALA A 103 8.35 8.19 1.14
N ALA A 104 7.86 8.06 2.38
CA ALA A 104 7.77 9.17 3.32
C ALA A 104 9.15 9.75 3.69
N LEU A 105 10.16 8.90 3.94
CA LEU A 105 11.52 9.34 4.23
C LEU A 105 12.19 10.00 3.02
N THR A 106 11.92 9.47 1.81
CA THR A 106 12.40 10.06 0.56
C THR A 106 11.81 11.44 0.32
N GLU A 107 10.52 11.63 0.60
CA GLU A 107 9.87 12.94 0.53
C GLU A 107 10.47 13.93 1.56
N ALA A 108 10.65 13.48 2.81
CA ALA A 108 11.11 14.33 3.90
C ALA A 108 12.58 14.76 3.77
N ALA A 109 13.44 13.85 3.32
CA ALA A 109 14.90 13.99 3.44
C ALA A 109 15.67 13.63 2.15
N GLY A 110 14.98 13.25 1.07
CA GLY A 110 15.59 12.85 -0.20
C GLY A 110 15.94 11.37 -0.29
N PRO A 111 16.34 10.87 -1.47
CA PRO A 111 16.56 9.44 -1.71
C PRO A 111 17.73 8.87 -0.90
N ASP A 112 18.71 9.71 -0.55
CA ASP A 112 19.93 9.35 0.17
C ASP A 112 19.80 9.57 1.69
N ALA A 113 18.58 9.71 2.22
CA ALA A 113 18.32 9.99 3.64
C ALA A 113 18.79 8.88 4.59
N LEU A 114 18.93 7.65 4.10
CA LEU A 114 19.33 6.50 4.90
C LEU A 114 20.64 5.92 4.38
N ASP A 115 21.61 5.80 5.28
CA ASP A 115 22.81 5.02 5.02
C ASP A 115 22.47 3.53 5.08
N PRO A 116 22.88 2.74 4.06
CA PRO A 116 22.71 1.30 4.12
C PRO A 116 23.52 0.70 5.29
N PRO A 117 23.01 -0.35 5.97
CA PRO A 117 23.76 -1.01 7.01
C PRO A 117 25.05 -1.64 6.45
N PRO A 118 26.09 -1.85 7.27
CA PRO A 118 27.36 -2.44 6.80
C PRO A 118 27.20 -3.81 6.09
N ALA A 119 26.15 -4.56 6.41
CA ALA A 119 25.84 -5.86 5.82
C ALA A 119 24.98 -5.77 4.54
N ALA A 120 24.58 -4.58 4.07
CA ALA A 120 23.68 -4.41 2.93
C ALA A 120 24.18 -5.11 1.66
N ASP A 121 25.45 -4.90 1.31
CA ASP A 121 26.07 -5.53 0.14
C ASP A 121 26.17 -7.05 0.28
N GLU A 122 26.33 -7.54 1.51
CA GLU A 122 26.36 -8.98 1.78
C GLU A 122 24.98 -9.61 1.61
N ILE A 123 23.95 -9.03 2.23
CA ILE A 123 22.56 -9.48 2.10
C ILE A 123 22.13 -9.43 0.62
N ALA A 124 22.46 -8.35 -0.09
CA ALA A 124 22.14 -8.23 -1.52
C ALA A 124 22.79 -9.34 -2.35
N ARG A 125 24.04 -9.71 -2.05
CA ARG A 125 24.73 -10.82 -2.72
C ARG A 125 24.11 -12.17 -2.37
N GLU A 126 23.72 -12.38 -1.12
CA GLU A 126 23.07 -13.62 -0.67
C GLU A 126 21.70 -13.80 -1.36
N MET A 127 20.88 -12.75 -1.42
CA MET A 127 19.62 -12.77 -2.16
C MET A 127 19.82 -13.07 -3.66
N GLN A 128 20.86 -12.49 -4.27
CA GLN A 128 21.20 -12.80 -5.67
C GLN A 128 21.69 -14.23 -5.85
N ALA A 129 22.46 -14.77 -4.90
CA ALA A 129 22.87 -16.17 -4.91
C ALA A 129 21.68 -17.13 -4.77
N ALA A 130 20.64 -16.72 -4.03
CA ALA A 130 19.35 -17.42 -3.94
C ALA A 130 18.46 -17.24 -5.20
N GLY A 131 18.87 -16.40 -6.17
CA GLY A 131 18.23 -16.26 -7.48
C GLY A 131 17.43 -14.97 -7.68
N ALA A 132 17.48 -14.01 -6.75
CA ALA A 132 16.85 -12.70 -6.95
C ALA A 132 17.59 -11.87 -7.99
N ASP A 133 16.85 -11.16 -8.85
CA ASP A 133 17.43 -10.12 -9.71
C ASP A 133 18.11 -9.03 -8.87
N ALA A 134 19.20 -8.43 -9.38
CA ALA A 134 19.98 -7.43 -8.65
C ALA A 134 19.12 -6.23 -8.20
N ASP A 135 18.18 -5.77 -9.03
CA ASP A 135 17.25 -4.68 -8.71
C ASP A 135 16.26 -5.06 -7.60
N VAL A 136 15.84 -6.34 -7.55
CA VAL A 136 14.94 -6.88 -6.53
C VAL A 136 15.69 -7.04 -5.20
N ALA A 137 16.92 -7.53 -5.24
CA ALA A 137 17.79 -7.65 -4.07
C ALA A 137 18.08 -6.27 -3.46
N SER A 138 18.48 -5.29 -4.29
CA SER A 138 18.73 -3.91 -3.85
C SER A 138 17.47 -3.28 -3.26
N PHE A 139 16.32 -3.45 -3.91
CA PHE A 139 15.03 -2.98 -3.39
C PHE A 139 14.70 -3.60 -2.02
N THR A 140 14.85 -4.91 -1.88
CA THR A 140 14.55 -5.61 -0.63
C THR A 140 15.50 -5.15 0.49
N VAL A 141 16.79 -5.00 0.21
CA VAL A 141 17.79 -4.48 1.16
C VAL A 141 17.48 -3.03 1.56
N ARG A 142 16.98 -2.19 0.65
CA ARG A 142 16.53 -0.84 0.98
C ARG A 142 15.38 -0.88 1.99
N LEU A 143 14.39 -1.76 1.82
CA LEU A 143 13.29 -1.90 2.78
C LEU A 143 13.78 -2.40 4.15
N LEU A 144 14.75 -3.31 4.19
CA LEU A 144 15.39 -3.74 5.43
C LEU A 144 16.18 -2.60 6.10
N THR A 145 16.78 -1.72 5.31
CA THR A 145 17.45 -0.51 5.80
C THR A 145 16.45 0.43 6.47
N VAL A 146 15.28 0.63 5.85
CA VAL A 146 14.18 1.41 6.45
C VAL A 146 13.73 0.79 7.76
N SER A 147 13.51 -0.54 7.79
CA SER A 147 13.16 -1.25 9.03
C SER A 147 14.15 -1.01 10.17
N ASN A 148 15.46 -1.04 9.86
CA ASN A 148 16.50 -0.73 10.84
C ASN A 148 16.47 0.74 11.27
N ALA A 149 16.32 1.67 10.32
CA ALA A 149 16.28 3.10 10.60
C ALA A 149 15.08 3.51 11.46
N LEU A 150 13.93 2.87 11.29
CA LEU A 150 12.74 3.08 12.10
C LEU A 150 12.91 2.68 13.58
N SER A 151 14.00 1.99 13.93
CA SER A 151 14.37 1.77 15.35
C SER A 151 14.83 3.06 16.05
N ASP A 152 15.22 4.10 15.30
CA ASP A 152 15.43 5.43 15.85
C ASP A 152 14.07 6.15 15.95
N PRO A 153 13.62 6.55 17.16
CA PRO A 153 12.32 7.19 17.35
C PRO A 153 12.18 8.53 16.60
N THR A 154 13.29 9.22 16.35
CA THR A 154 13.31 10.47 15.57
C THR A 154 12.98 10.19 14.10
N VAL A 155 13.60 9.16 13.53
CA VAL A 155 13.33 8.72 12.16
C VAL A 155 11.89 8.23 12.04
N GLY A 156 11.43 7.41 12.99
CA GLY A 156 10.05 6.95 13.05
C GLY A 156 9.04 8.09 13.13
N GLN A 157 9.29 9.13 13.92
CA GLN A 157 8.42 10.30 14.01
C GLN A 157 8.39 11.10 12.70
N VAL A 158 9.54 11.30 12.04
CA VAL A 158 9.61 11.99 10.75
C VAL A 158 8.85 11.21 9.68
N ALA A 159 9.10 9.89 9.60
CA ALA A 159 8.45 9.02 8.63
C ALA A 159 6.94 8.97 8.82
N SER A 160 6.45 8.77 10.06
CA SER A 160 5.01 8.74 10.36
C SER A 160 4.31 10.07 10.13
N THR A 161 4.93 11.20 10.52
CA THR A 161 4.38 12.54 10.27
C THR A 161 4.25 12.80 8.78
N THR A 162 5.32 12.53 8.02
CA THR A 162 5.34 12.75 6.57
C THR A 162 4.36 11.81 5.87
N LEU A 163 4.28 10.55 6.29
CA LEU A 163 3.33 9.59 5.72
C LEU A 163 1.87 10.03 5.95
N GLY A 164 1.57 10.64 7.10
CA GLY A 164 0.26 11.22 7.39
C GLY A 164 -0.13 12.41 6.50
N ASP A 165 0.86 13.06 5.88
CA ASP A 165 0.65 14.16 4.92
C ASP A 165 0.54 13.66 3.47
N LEU A 166 0.92 12.39 3.19
CA LEU A 166 0.85 11.79 1.85
C LEU A 166 -0.53 11.21 1.54
N ASP A 167 -0.92 11.26 0.26
CA ASP A 167 -2.09 10.53 -0.24
C ASP A 167 -1.73 9.05 -0.43
N VAL A 168 -2.07 8.23 0.58
CA VAL A 168 -1.75 6.80 0.62
C VAL A 168 -2.94 5.98 0.16
N THR A 169 -2.71 5.08 -0.81
CA THR A 169 -3.65 4.05 -1.20
C THR A 169 -2.94 2.70 -1.21
N VAL A 170 -3.55 1.68 -0.61
CA VAL A 170 -3.07 0.29 -0.68
C VAL A 170 -4.11 -0.55 -1.41
N ASN A 171 -3.65 -1.40 -2.32
CA ASN A 171 -4.49 -2.33 -3.04
C ASN A 171 -5.12 -3.31 -2.05
N PRO A 172 -6.46 -3.50 -2.06
CA PRO A 172 -7.14 -4.44 -1.17
C PRO A 172 -6.63 -5.89 -1.26
N ALA A 173 -6.04 -6.29 -2.40
CA ALA A 173 -5.42 -7.61 -2.55
C ALA A 173 -4.10 -7.76 -1.76
N VAL A 174 -3.46 -6.65 -1.39
CA VAL A 174 -2.26 -6.60 -0.54
C VAL A 174 -2.66 -6.45 0.92
N GLY A 175 -3.59 -5.54 1.23
CA GLY A 175 -4.09 -5.28 2.58
C GLY A 175 -4.95 -4.02 2.65
N SER A 176 -5.25 -3.59 3.88
CA SER A 176 -5.94 -2.33 4.15
C SER A 176 -5.02 -1.36 4.87
N TYR A 177 -5.05 -0.08 4.50
CA TYR A 177 -4.27 0.96 5.18
C TYR A 177 -5.16 1.80 6.09
N ALA A 178 -4.80 1.91 7.36
CA ALA A 178 -5.47 2.75 8.34
C ALA A 178 -4.49 3.19 9.43
N ASP A 179 -4.64 4.43 9.90
CA ASP A 179 -3.88 4.98 11.04
C ASP A 179 -2.35 4.81 10.94
N GLY A 180 -1.80 4.95 9.74
CA GLY A 180 -0.36 4.84 9.52
C GLY A 180 0.16 3.43 9.26
N ALA A 181 -0.69 2.40 9.38
CA ALA A 181 -0.29 1.00 9.30
C ALA A 181 -1.00 0.25 8.17
N VAL A 182 -0.34 -0.77 7.61
CA VAL A 182 -0.95 -1.72 6.68
C VAL A 182 -1.37 -2.96 7.47
N ALA A 183 -2.67 -3.22 7.55
CA ALA A 183 -3.20 -4.43 8.14
C ALA A 183 -3.46 -5.49 7.06
N THR A 184 -3.27 -6.76 7.42
CA THR A 184 -3.77 -7.87 6.59
C THR A 184 -5.30 -7.86 6.67
N GLY A 185 -5.96 -7.42 5.59
CA GLY A 185 -7.42 -7.32 5.50
C GLY A 185 -8.02 -8.45 4.68
N GLY A 186 -8.87 -9.27 5.31
CA GLY A 186 -9.49 -10.49 4.77
C GLY A 186 -10.61 -10.29 3.73
N ASP A 187 -10.54 -9.24 2.91
CA ASP A 187 -11.65 -8.85 2.03
C ASP A 187 -11.32 -9.15 0.56
N GLY A 188 -11.06 -10.41 0.23
CA GLY A 188 -11.69 -10.97 -0.97
C GLY A 188 -10.86 -11.33 -2.22
N VAL A 189 -9.53 -11.52 -2.18
CA VAL A 189 -8.83 -12.06 -3.38
C VAL A 189 -7.82 -13.19 -3.11
N SER A 190 -7.35 -13.35 -1.88
CA SER A 190 -6.65 -14.59 -1.51
C SER A 190 -7.70 -15.67 -1.29
N VAL A 191 -7.87 -16.57 -2.26
CA VAL A 191 -8.65 -17.79 -2.09
C VAL A 191 -7.96 -18.59 -0.99
N ALA A 192 -8.35 -18.34 0.25
CA ALA A 192 -7.95 -19.15 1.38
C ALA A 192 -8.34 -20.59 1.05
N ALA A 193 -7.35 -21.48 1.10
CA ALA A 193 -7.56 -22.90 0.82
C ALA A 193 -8.40 -23.59 1.92
N SER A 194 -8.73 -22.88 3.00
CA SER A 194 -9.54 -23.35 4.14
C SER A 194 -10.20 -22.19 4.89
N ASP A 195 -11.28 -22.48 5.61
CA ASP A 195 -11.97 -21.52 6.49
C ASP A 195 -11.05 -20.98 7.61
N THR A 196 -10.05 -21.76 8.02
CA THR A 196 -9.00 -21.33 8.97
C THR A 196 -8.13 -20.21 8.40
N ALA A 197 -7.82 -20.25 7.09
CA ALA A 197 -7.07 -19.19 6.43
C ALA A 197 -7.95 -17.96 6.09
N LEU A 198 -9.28 -18.11 6.01
CA LEU A 198 -10.22 -16.98 5.88
C LEU A 198 -10.39 -16.21 7.19
N GLY A 199 -10.35 -16.90 8.34
CA GLY A 199 -10.56 -16.30 9.65
C GLY A 199 -9.32 -15.69 10.28
N ALA A 200 -8.13 -15.97 9.74
CA ALA A 200 -6.88 -15.52 10.32
C ALA A 200 -6.53 -14.10 9.83
N THR A 201 -7.02 -13.10 10.56
CA THR A 201 -6.50 -11.74 10.49
C THR A 201 -5.21 -11.70 11.31
N PHE A 202 -4.06 -11.72 10.65
CA PHE A 202 -2.78 -11.59 11.35
C PHE A 202 -2.43 -10.12 11.48
N SER A 203 -2.46 -9.61 12.71
CA SER A 203 -1.89 -8.29 12.98
C SER A 203 -0.42 -8.44 13.38
N ILE A 204 0.37 -7.41 13.16
CA ILE A 204 1.75 -7.37 13.66
C ILE A 204 1.77 -7.44 15.20
N ASP A 205 0.72 -6.93 15.86
CA ASP A 205 0.57 -6.92 17.31
C ASP A 205 0.12 -8.27 17.91
N ASP A 206 -0.38 -9.18 17.06
CA ASP A 206 -0.83 -10.52 17.43
C ASP A 206 -0.38 -11.52 16.36
N PRO A 207 0.93 -11.86 16.34
CA PRO A 207 1.48 -12.72 15.32
C PRO A 207 0.93 -14.15 15.44
N PRO A 208 0.83 -14.89 14.34
CA PRO A 208 0.42 -16.30 14.35
C PRO A 208 1.31 -17.13 15.28
N THR A 209 0.71 -18.09 15.95
CA THR A 209 1.46 -19.12 16.66
C THR A 209 2.23 -20.00 15.66
N PRO A 210 3.34 -20.63 16.08
CA PRO A 210 4.08 -21.54 15.21
C PRO A 210 3.23 -22.70 14.66
N GLU A 211 2.25 -23.17 15.45
CA GLU A 211 1.31 -24.21 15.04
C GLU A 211 0.40 -23.74 13.89
N GLU A 212 -0.12 -22.51 13.98
CA GLU A 212 -0.92 -21.91 12.91
C GLU A 212 -0.10 -21.71 11.63
N VAL A 213 1.16 -21.27 11.75
CA VAL A 213 2.04 -21.16 10.58
C VAL A 213 2.34 -22.52 9.98
N ALA A 214 2.62 -23.53 10.81
CA ALA A 214 2.91 -24.89 10.34
C ALA A 214 1.73 -25.50 9.57
N ALA A 215 0.49 -25.15 9.92
CA ALA A 215 -0.72 -25.59 9.25
C ALA A 215 -0.93 -24.98 7.84
N LEU A 216 -0.20 -23.90 7.49
CA LEU A 216 -0.29 -23.30 6.16
C LEU A 216 0.37 -24.19 5.08
N PRO A 217 -0.16 -24.19 3.83
CA PRO A 217 0.51 -24.77 2.68
C PRO A 217 1.95 -24.26 2.53
N ALA A 218 2.86 -25.11 2.07
CA ALA A 218 4.28 -24.74 1.90
C ALA A 218 4.48 -23.46 1.06
N ALA A 219 3.67 -23.26 0.01
CA ALA A 219 3.72 -22.06 -0.82
C ALA A 219 3.27 -20.76 -0.12
N GLN A 220 2.59 -20.86 1.03
CA GLN A 220 2.11 -19.73 1.83
C GLN A 220 3.01 -19.42 3.03
N ARG A 221 4.13 -20.11 3.17
CA ARG A 221 5.10 -19.91 4.25
C ARG A 221 6.41 -19.38 3.67
N CYS A 222 7.08 -18.55 4.44
CA CYS A 222 8.45 -18.12 4.22
C CYS A 222 9.30 -18.68 5.35
N GLY A 223 10.55 -19.04 5.10
CA GLY A 223 11.41 -19.67 6.11
C GLY A 223 11.39 -21.20 6.06
N SER A 224 12.18 -21.81 6.95
CA SER A 224 12.32 -23.26 7.01
C SER A 224 11.09 -23.94 7.63
N ALA A 225 10.63 -25.05 7.05
CA ALA A 225 9.65 -25.92 7.69
C ALA A 225 10.38 -26.70 8.80
N GLY A 226 10.38 -26.16 10.02
CA GLY A 226 10.95 -26.80 11.20
C GLY A 226 10.36 -28.18 11.49
#